data_AF-A0A2S7XSH4-F1
#
_entry.id   AF-A0A2S7XSH4-F1
#
_cell.length_a   1.000
_cell.length_b   1.000
_cell.length_c   1.000
_cell.angle_alpha   90.00
_cell.angle_beta   90.00
_cell.angle_gamma   90.00
#
_symmetry.space_group_name_H-M   'P 1'
#
loop_
_entity.id
_entity.type
_entity.pdbx_description
1 polymer ?
#
loop_
_entity_poly.entity_id
_entity_poly.type
_entity_poly.pdbx_seq_one_letter_code
_entity_poly.pdbx_strand_id
1 'polypeptide(L)'
;MLQASENFQQLIGITAQEMVGKTMEELFPPDFAAQITADDWKVCSKGEKLIVEEGFNGRYYTTVKFPIVQGDQIFLAGYSIDITERKQLELALSNALQRLHAHMDNSPLGVIEFDPQLRVMRWSKEAEHLFGWSADEVVGRHPSEIAWNHPDDVIAFITQLSDMIKGELSHIIVRTHHFHRHDYRVDCVWYGSAIYDQTGQLTSLLFLILDITERTRLEAELQKQATTDELTGLVNRRHFMALAEIELKRARRFKCPFAIVSIDLDRLKYVNDTYGHAAGDQALITLAQCGQKTLREIDVWARFGGDEFAVLLPEATREQAHEAIERLCYALAGSSLMLSNDLVILTVSAGIACLIDDDESLDELLKRADQALYRAKAAGRNCIQCSASI
;
A
#
# COMPACT_ATOMS: atom_id res chain seq x y z
N MET A 1 11.91 30.44 -68.83
CA MET A 1 13.24 30.55 -68.18
C MET A 1 13.08 29.97 -66.79
N LEU A 2 13.83 28.92 -66.43
CA LEU A 2 13.78 28.33 -65.08
C LEU A 2 14.58 29.21 -64.13
N GLN A 3 14.01 29.55 -62.99
CA GLN A 3 14.65 30.35 -61.95
C GLN A 3 14.51 29.63 -60.62
N ALA A 4 15.64 29.29 -59.99
CA ALA A 4 15.70 28.66 -58.69
C ALA A 4 16.43 29.59 -57.72
N SER A 5 15.86 29.82 -56.53
CA SER A 5 16.54 30.60 -55.48
C SER A 5 17.79 29.87 -54.98
N GLU A 6 18.76 30.60 -54.44
CA GLU A 6 19.96 29.99 -53.85
C GLU A 6 19.61 29.03 -52.72
N ASN A 7 18.61 29.37 -51.89
CA ASN A 7 18.12 28.49 -50.84
C ASN A 7 17.56 27.18 -51.41
N PHE A 8 16.83 27.22 -52.53
CA PHE A 8 16.33 26.01 -53.17
C PHE A 8 17.47 25.18 -53.76
N GLN A 9 18.45 25.81 -54.41
CA GLN A 9 19.63 25.11 -54.95
C GLN A 9 20.44 24.41 -53.84
N GLN A 10 20.62 25.07 -52.68
CA GLN A 10 21.24 24.47 -51.50
C GLN A 10 20.39 23.32 -50.92
N LEU A 11 19.06 23.44 -50.98
CA LEU A 11 18.11 22.44 -50.47
C LEU A 11 18.25 21.10 -51.19
N ILE A 12 18.22 21.14 -52.52
CA ILE A 12 18.24 19.92 -53.36
C ILE A 12 19.65 19.50 -53.76
N GLY A 13 20.65 20.34 -53.50
CA GLY A 13 22.06 20.06 -53.81
C GLY A 13 22.40 20.11 -55.30
N ILE A 14 21.57 20.77 -56.10
CA ILE A 14 21.73 20.90 -57.55
C ILE A 14 21.72 22.39 -57.89
N THR A 15 22.63 22.83 -58.75
CA THR A 15 22.70 24.23 -59.17
C THR A 15 21.63 24.54 -60.23
N ALA A 16 21.19 25.79 -60.32
CA ALA A 16 20.19 26.20 -61.32
C ALA A 16 20.66 25.91 -62.76
N GLN A 17 21.97 25.98 -63.03
CA GLN A 17 22.53 25.65 -64.34
C GLN A 17 22.39 24.17 -64.68
N GLU A 18 22.51 23.27 -63.69
CA GLU A 18 22.34 21.83 -63.87
C GLU A 18 20.88 21.40 -64.04
N MET A 19 19.93 22.21 -63.57
CA MET A 19 18.49 21.97 -63.72
C MET A 19 17.94 22.35 -65.10
N VAL A 20 18.55 23.33 -65.77
CA VAL A 20 18.03 23.84 -67.05
C VAL A 20 18.14 22.76 -68.13
N GLY A 21 17.01 22.39 -68.73
CA GLY A 21 16.93 21.44 -69.82
C GLY A 21 16.88 19.97 -69.40
N LYS A 22 16.94 19.68 -68.09
CA LYS A 22 16.76 18.34 -67.54
C LYS A 22 15.33 18.08 -67.12
N THR A 23 14.93 16.82 -67.19
CA THR A 23 13.65 16.32 -66.68
C THR A 23 13.73 16.04 -65.17
N MET A 24 12.59 15.96 -64.48
CA MET A 24 12.56 15.63 -63.05
C MET A 24 13.15 14.24 -62.77
N GLU A 25 13.01 13.30 -63.71
CA GLU A 25 13.59 11.93 -63.64
C GLU A 25 15.11 11.92 -63.74
N GLU A 26 15.72 12.92 -64.38
CA GLU A 26 17.17 13.09 -64.47
C GLU A 26 17.76 13.81 -63.25
N LEU A 27 16.92 14.47 -62.45
CA LEU A 27 17.31 15.30 -61.30
C LEU A 27 17.06 14.61 -59.95
N PHE A 28 16.06 13.74 -59.87
CA PHE A 28 15.59 13.15 -58.62
C PHE A 28 15.44 11.63 -58.71
N PRO A 29 15.46 10.91 -57.58
CA PRO A 29 15.17 9.47 -57.54
C PRO A 29 13.80 9.15 -58.17
N PRO A 30 13.62 8.00 -58.84
CA PRO A 30 12.43 7.70 -59.65
C PRO A 30 11.10 7.91 -58.93
N ASP A 31 10.99 7.45 -57.68
CA ASP A 31 9.76 7.55 -56.89
C ASP A 31 9.42 9.01 -56.55
N PHE A 32 10.44 9.82 -56.24
CA PHE A 32 10.28 11.24 -55.91
C PHE A 32 10.01 12.08 -57.17
N ALA A 33 10.71 11.78 -58.27
CA ALA A 33 10.52 12.41 -59.57
C ALA A 33 9.09 12.18 -60.11
N ALA A 34 8.58 10.95 -60.00
CA ALA A 34 7.22 10.61 -60.41
C ALA A 34 6.17 11.39 -59.60
N GLN A 35 6.36 11.46 -58.27
CA GLN A 35 5.48 12.22 -57.37
C GLN A 35 5.47 13.72 -57.71
N ILE A 36 6.66 14.34 -57.84
CA ILE A 36 6.78 15.77 -58.20
C ILE A 36 6.13 16.04 -59.56
N THR A 37 6.38 15.20 -60.56
CA THR A 37 5.82 15.37 -61.91
C THR A 37 4.29 15.28 -61.91
N ALA A 38 3.72 14.34 -61.15
CA ALA A 38 2.27 14.23 -61.00
C ALA A 38 1.67 15.45 -60.32
N ASP A 39 2.33 15.96 -59.28
CA ASP A 39 1.92 17.16 -58.55
C ASP A 39 2.00 18.43 -59.41
N ASP A 40 3.09 18.59 -60.17
CA ASP A 40 3.30 19.68 -61.12
C ASP A 40 2.22 19.68 -62.21
N TRP A 41 1.93 18.50 -62.77
CA TRP A 41 0.89 18.34 -63.79
C TRP A 41 -0.50 18.68 -63.25
N LYS A 42 -0.78 18.32 -62.00
CA LYS A 42 -2.07 18.63 -61.34
C LYS A 42 -2.27 20.13 -61.17
N VAL A 43 -1.21 20.87 -60.81
CA VAL A 43 -1.25 22.34 -60.67
C VAL A 43 -1.44 23.00 -62.03
N CYS A 44 -0.69 22.58 -63.05
CA CYS A 44 -0.77 23.16 -64.39
C CYS A 44 -2.08 22.84 -65.13
N SER A 45 -2.63 21.64 -64.94
CA SER A 45 -3.87 21.20 -65.61
C SER A 45 -5.15 21.75 -64.96
N LYS A 46 -5.17 21.90 -63.63
CA LYS A 46 -6.35 22.38 -62.90
C LYS A 46 -6.32 23.87 -62.59
N GLY A 47 -5.14 24.50 -62.65
CA GLY A 47 -4.99 25.91 -62.29
C GLY A 47 -5.04 26.18 -60.78
N GLU A 48 -4.95 25.15 -59.94
CA GLU A 48 -5.12 25.25 -58.49
C GLU A 48 -3.79 25.16 -57.74
N LYS A 49 -3.69 25.88 -56.61
CA LYS A 49 -2.57 25.78 -55.67
C LYS A 49 -2.57 24.40 -55.02
N LEU A 50 -1.40 23.77 -54.96
CA LEU A 50 -1.15 22.52 -54.24
C LEU A 50 -0.21 22.79 -53.06
N ILE A 51 -0.54 22.20 -51.91
CA ILE A 51 0.31 22.21 -50.71
C ILE A 51 0.51 20.74 -50.32
N VAL A 52 1.76 20.30 -50.26
CA VAL A 52 2.13 18.94 -49.89
C VAL A 52 3.25 18.96 -48.87
N GLU A 53 3.25 17.97 -47.96
CA GLU A 53 4.40 17.68 -47.12
C GLU A 53 5.17 16.53 -47.74
N GLU A 54 6.46 16.73 -48.01
CA GLU A 54 7.30 15.76 -48.69
C GLU A 54 8.64 15.56 -47.97
N GLY A 55 9.21 14.36 -48.11
CA GLY A 55 10.48 13.99 -47.52
C GLY A 55 11.55 13.84 -48.59
N PHE A 56 12.67 14.55 -48.46
CA PHE A 56 13.82 14.43 -49.37
C PHE A 56 15.12 14.50 -48.59
N ASN A 57 16.07 13.59 -48.87
CA ASN A 57 17.38 13.52 -48.21
C ASN A 57 17.34 13.55 -46.66
N GLY A 58 16.36 12.88 -46.05
CA GLY A 58 16.22 12.80 -44.59
C GLY A 58 15.66 14.06 -43.92
N ARG A 59 15.18 15.03 -44.71
CA ARG A 59 14.50 16.25 -44.25
C ARG A 59 13.06 16.28 -44.72
N TYR A 60 12.23 17.07 -44.04
CA TYR A 60 10.81 17.23 -44.33
C TYR A 60 10.53 18.66 -44.78
N TYR A 61 9.71 18.81 -45.81
CA TYR A 61 9.37 20.09 -46.39
C TYR A 61 7.87 20.25 -46.57
N THR A 62 7.34 21.45 -46.31
CA THR A 62 6.05 21.85 -46.88
C THR A 62 6.33 22.56 -48.20
N THR A 63 5.98 21.92 -49.31
CA THR A 63 6.14 22.47 -50.65
C THR A 63 4.80 22.99 -51.15
N VAL A 64 4.81 24.26 -51.55
CA VAL A 64 3.67 24.97 -52.10
C VAL A 64 3.93 25.19 -53.58
N LYS A 65 3.03 24.70 -54.43
CA LYS A 65 3.10 24.83 -55.89
C LYS A 65 1.86 25.57 -56.39
N PHE A 66 2.02 26.51 -57.31
CA PHE A 66 0.93 27.31 -57.86
C PHE A 66 1.22 27.73 -59.31
N PRO A 67 0.18 27.89 -60.13
CA PRO A 67 0.35 28.33 -61.51
C PRO A 67 0.43 29.86 -61.60
N ILE A 68 1.28 30.36 -62.49
CA ILE A 68 1.37 31.77 -62.89
C ILE A 68 0.93 31.85 -64.35
N VAL A 69 -0.15 32.59 -64.63
CA VAL A 69 -0.68 32.76 -65.98
C VAL A 69 -0.16 34.07 -66.57
N GLN A 70 0.49 34.02 -67.74
CA GLN A 70 0.97 35.20 -68.47
C GLN A 70 0.59 35.07 -69.96
N GLY A 71 -0.47 35.77 -70.37
CA GLY A 71 -1.06 35.59 -71.70
C GLY A 71 -1.67 34.18 -71.85
N ASP A 72 -1.37 33.51 -72.96
CA ASP A 72 -1.79 32.11 -73.21
C ASP A 72 -0.85 31.05 -72.59
N GLN A 73 0.16 31.47 -71.80
CA GLN A 73 1.14 30.57 -71.19
C GLN A 73 0.91 30.40 -69.69
N ILE A 74 0.98 29.16 -69.21
CA ILE A 74 0.95 28.79 -67.80
C ILE A 74 2.36 28.40 -67.35
N PHE A 75 2.88 29.07 -66.34
CA PHE A 75 4.14 28.76 -65.67
C PHE A 75 3.85 28.11 -64.32
N LEU A 76 4.74 27.24 -63.86
CA LEU A 76 4.70 26.69 -62.51
C LEU A 76 5.66 27.46 -61.61
N ALA A 77 5.20 27.87 -60.45
CA ALA A 77 6.03 28.42 -59.40
C ALA A 77 5.77 27.70 -58.08
N GLY A 78 6.77 27.69 -57.21
CA GLY A 78 6.63 27.13 -55.88
C GLY A 78 7.72 27.55 -54.94
N TYR A 79 7.49 27.29 -53.66
CA TYR A 79 8.49 27.43 -52.60
C TYR A 79 8.35 26.28 -51.62
N SER A 80 9.46 25.91 -50.99
CA SER A 80 9.53 24.84 -50.00
C SER A 80 10.00 25.41 -48.67
N ILE A 81 9.31 25.05 -47.59
CA ILE A 81 9.66 25.42 -46.21
C ILE A 81 10.18 24.18 -45.50
N ASP A 82 11.38 24.25 -44.94
CA ASP A 82 11.94 23.17 -44.09
C ASP A 82 11.12 23.07 -42.79
N ILE A 83 10.50 21.91 -42.58
CA ILE A 83 9.70 21.56 -41.40
C ILE A 83 10.33 20.39 -40.63
N THR A 84 11.61 20.08 -40.88
CA THR A 84 12.31 18.93 -40.30
C THR A 84 12.31 18.96 -38.78
N GLU A 85 12.68 20.11 -38.19
CA GLU A 85 12.71 20.29 -36.73
C GLU A 85 11.32 20.04 -36.11
N ARG A 86 10.28 20.62 -36.72
CA ARG A 86 8.89 20.42 -36.29
C ARG A 86 8.49 18.94 -36.34
N LYS A 87 8.76 18.24 -37.44
CA LYS A 87 8.45 16.80 -37.58
C LYS A 87 9.21 15.93 -36.59
N GLN A 88 10.49 16.25 -36.33
CA GLN A 88 11.29 15.54 -35.35
C GLN A 88 10.75 15.75 -33.93
N LEU A 89 10.32 16.96 -33.59
CA LEU A 89 9.69 17.26 -32.30
C LEU A 89 8.33 16.56 -32.15
N GLU A 90 7.49 16.58 -33.19
CA GLU A 90 6.20 15.86 -33.19
C GLU A 90 6.41 14.35 -32.98
N LEU A 91 7.39 13.75 -33.68
CA LEU A 91 7.73 12.33 -33.52
C LEU A 91 8.33 12.03 -32.14
N ALA A 92 9.23 12.88 -31.64
CA ALA A 92 9.83 12.73 -30.32
C ALA A 92 8.77 12.81 -29.21
N LEU A 93 7.83 13.74 -29.32
CA LEU A 93 6.69 13.87 -28.41
C LEU A 93 5.79 12.62 -28.47
N SER A 94 5.43 12.18 -29.67
CA SER A 94 4.63 10.95 -29.86
C SER A 94 5.30 9.74 -29.19
N ASN A 95 6.60 9.56 -29.41
CA ASN A 95 7.36 8.47 -28.81
C ASN A 95 7.46 8.60 -27.29
N ALA A 96 7.62 9.81 -26.76
CA ALA A 96 7.65 10.06 -25.32
C ALA A 96 6.30 9.75 -24.67
N LEU A 97 5.19 10.19 -25.27
CA LEU A 97 3.83 9.90 -24.81
C LEU A 97 3.53 8.40 -24.82
N GLN A 98 3.91 7.68 -25.89
CA GLN A 98 3.76 6.23 -25.95
C GLN A 98 4.52 5.50 -24.84
N ARG A 99 5.75 5.94 -24.53
CA ARG A 99 6.52 5.37 -23.42
C ARG A 99 5.85 5.64 -22.07
N LEU A 100 5.38 6.87 -21.84
CA LEU A 100 4.68 7.22 -20.60
C LEU A 100 3.40 6.41 -20.42
N HIS A 101 2.58 6.26 -21.47
CA HIS A 101 1.40 5.40 -21.44
C HIS A 101 1.75 3.95 -21.09
N ALA A 102 2.76 3.38 -21.75
CA ALA A 102 3.21 2.01 -21.45
C ALA A 102 3.68 1.84 -20.00
N HIS A 103 4.32 2.85 -19.40
CA HIS A 103 4.70 2.81 -17.99
C HIS A 103 3.49 2.89 -17.05
N MET A 104 2.48 3.69 -17.38
CA MET A 104 1.26 3.78 -16.58
C MET A 104 0.41 2.51 -16.69
N ASP A 105 0.24 1.97 -17.89
CA ASP A 105 -0.61 0.78 -18.14
C ASP A 105 -0.02 -0.52 -17.55
N ASN A 106 1.30 -0.56 -17.32
CA ASN A 106 1.97 -1.68 -16.64
C ASN A 106 2.20 -1.44 -15.14
N SER A 107 1.74 -0.29 -14.62
CA SER A 107 1.85 0.02 -13.20
C SER A 107 0.78 -0.75 -12.43
N PRO A 108 1.09 -1.36 -11.27
CA PRO A 108 0.08 -1.97 -10.41
C PRO A 108 -0.79 -0.95 -9.66
N LEU A 109 -0.68 0.34 -10.01
CA LEU A 109 -1.36 1.43 -9.32
C LEU A 109 -2.71 1.72 -9.99
N GLY A 110 -3.75 1.83 -9.18
CA GLY A 110 -5.01 2.43 -9.61
C GLY A 110 -4.78 3.91 -9.95
N VAL A 111 -5.25 4.36 -11.10
CA VAL A 111 -5.18 5.77 -11.50
C VAL A 111 -6.59 6.32 -11.54
N ILE A 112 -6.83 7.34 -10.73
CA ILE A 112 -8.10 8.06 -10.68
C ILE A 112 -7.83 9.54 -10.84
N GLU A 113 -8.58 10.20 -11.70
CA GLU A 113 -8.50 11.64 -11.87
C GLU A 113 -9.88 12.25 -11.64
N PHE A 114 -9.91 13.33 -10.87
CA PHE A 114 -11.13 14.09 -10.60
C PHE A 114 -11.06 15.48 -11.22
N ASP A 115 -12.20 16.00 -11.65
CA ASP A 115 -12.35 17.42 -12.00
C ASP A 115 -12.37 18.29 -10.72
N PRO A 116 -12.36 19.64 -10.85
CA PRO A 116 -12.41 20.53 -9.69
C PRO A 116 -13.72 20.46 -8.89
N GLN A 117 -14.76 19.81 -9.41
CA GLN A 117 -16.02 19.52 -8.74
C GLN A 117 -16.03 18.10 -8.14
N LEU A 118 -14.87 17.44 -8.07
CA LEU A 118 -14.67 16.09 -7.56
C LEU A 118 -15.45 15.01 -8.33
N ARG A 119 -15.78 15.22 -9.61
CA ARG A 119 -16.34 14.16 -10.47
C ARG A 119 -15.22 13.37 -11.12
N VAL A 120 -15.39 12.05 -11.21
CA VAL A 120 -14.40 11.17 -11.83
C VAL A 120 -14.28 11.50 -13.33
N MET A 121 -13.09 11.94 -13.78
CA MET A 121 -12.76 12.10 -15.19
C MET A 121 -12.08 10.87 -15.77
N ARG A 122 -11.23 10.22 -14.96
CA ARG A 122 -10.45 9.04 -15.39
C ARG A 122 -10.52 7.96 -14.33
N TRP A 123 -10.62 6.73 -14.81
CA TRP A 123 -10.62 5.53 -13.99
C TRP A 123 -9.85 4.43 -14.73
N SER A 124 -8.68 4.01 -14.21
CA SER A 124 -7.89 2.96 -14.85
C SER A 124 -8.45 1.56 -14.62
N LYS A 125 -7.99 0.59 -15.41
CA LYS A 125 -8.34 -0.83 -15.22
C LYS A 125 -7.91 -1.36 -13.86
N GLU A 126 -6.77 -0.92 -13.35
CA GLU A 126 -6.28 -1.25 -12.02
C GLU A 126 -7.23 -0.71 -10.94
N ALA A 127 -7.81 0.48 -11.13
CA ALA A 127 -8.85 0.99 -10.23
C ALA A 127 -10.15 0.15 -10.33
N GLU A 128 -10.50 -0.36 -11.51
CA GLU A 128 -11.62 -1.30 -11.67
C GLU A 128 -11.37 -2.59 -10.89
N HIS A 129 -10.17 -3.16 -10.96
CA HIS A 129 -9.81 -4.35 -10.21
C HIS A 129 -9.76 -4.10 -8.69
N LEU A 130 -9.27 -2.94 -8.27
CA LEU A 130 -9.07 -2.60 -6.86
C LEU A 130 -10.40 -2.31 -6.14
N PHE A 131 -11.32 -1.60 -6.80
CA PHE A 131 -12.59 -1.20 -6.18
C PHE A 131 -13.81 -1.98 -6.67
N GLY A 132 -13.72 -2.65 -7.82
CA GLY A 132 -14.79 -3.49 -8.38
C GLY A 132 -15.83 -2.75 -9.24
N TRP A 133 -15.59 -1.47 -9.53
CA TRP A 133 -16.48 -0.64 -10.34
C TRP A 133 -15.85 -0.39 -11.70
N SER A 134 -16.62 -0.49 -12.78
CA SER A 134 -16.10 -0.16 -14.12
C SER A 134 -16.04 1.34 -14.34
N ALA A 135 -15.17 1.79 -15.24
CA ALA A 135 -15.08 3.19 -15.65
C ALA A 135 -16.44 3.74 -16.11
N ASP A 136 -17.21 2.95 -16.87
CA ASP A 136 -18.53 3.35 -17.37
C ASP A 136 -19.56 3.62 -16.26
N GLU A 137 -19.40 3.00 -15.09
CA GLU A 137 -20.30 3.18 -13.95
C GLU A 137 -19.96 4.41 -13.10
N VAL A 138 -18.70 4.84 -13.10
CA VAL A 138 -18.16 5.82 -12.15
C VAL A 138 -17.78 7.14 -12.79
N VAL A 139 -17.37 7.15 -14.06
CA VAL A 139 -16.98 8.37 -14.78
C VAL A 139 -18.16 9.36 -14.80
N GLY A 140 -17.87 10.61 -14.44
CA GLY A 140 -18.83 11.70 -14.29
C GLY A 140 -19.56 11.76 -12.93
N ARG A 141 -19.44 10.74 -12.10
CA ARG A 141 -20.07 10.71 -10.77
C ARG A 141 -19.16 11.29 -9.70
N HIS A 142 -19.78 11.82 -8.65
CA HIS A 142 -19.08 12.27 -7.46
C HIS A 142 -18.82 11.09 -6.50
N PRO A 143 -17.67 10.98 -5.82
CA PRO A 143 -17.36 9.91 -4.87
C PRO A 143 -18.39 9.70 -3.77
N SER A 144 -19.17 10.72 -3.39
CA SER A 144 -20.26 10.56 -2.41
C SER A 144 -21.47 9.78 -2.94
N GLU A 145 -21.60 9.65 -4.27
CA GLU A 145 -22.64 8.89 -4.94
C GLU A 145 -22.24 7.40 -5.10
N ILE A 146 -20.96 7.08 -4.88
CA ILE A 146 -20.38 5.74 -5.01
C ILE A 146 -20.07 5.25 -3.58
N ALA A 147 -20.71 4.17 -3.14
CA ALA A 147 -20.59 3.66 -1.77
C ALA A 147 -19.31 2.83 -1.55
N TRP A 148 -18.14 3.45 -1.70
CA TRP A 148 -16.81 2.79 -1.62
C TRP A 148 -15.90 3.33 -0.50
N ASN A 149 -16.28 4.41 0.18
CA ASN A 149 -15.46 5.01 1.25
C ASN A 149 -15.83 4.43 2.61
N HIS A 150 -14.82 4.07 3.42
CA HIS A 150 -15.05 3.71 4.81
C HIS A 150 -15.45 4.96 5.63
N PRO A 151 -16.51 4.90 6.47
CA PRO A 151 -17.03 6.06 7.20
C PRO A 151 -15.98 6.84 7.99
N ASP A 152 -15.01 6.13 8.57
CA ASP A 152 -13.96 6.71 9.43
C ASP A 152 -12.95 7.56 8.64
N ASP A 153 -12.77 7.29 7.34
CA ASP A 153 -11.76 7.96 6.52
C ASP A 153 -12.34 9.13 5.70
N VAL A 154 -13.66 9.22 5.59
CA VAL A 154 -14.37 10.25 4.79
C VAL A 154 -14.01 11.66 5.26
N ILE A 155 -13.98 11.92 6.57
CA ILE A 155 -13.78 13.27 7.11
C ILE A 155 -12.33 13.75 6.91
N ALA A 156 -11.35 12.89 7.21
CA ALA A 156 -9.93 13.21 7.07
C ALA A 156 -9.57 13.43 5.59
N PHE A 157 -10.08 12.57 4.71
CA PHE A 157 -9.85 12.67 3.27
C PHE A 157 -10.48 13.93 2.67
N ILE A 158 -11.73 14.27 3.02
CA ILE A 158 -12.39 15.49 2.53
C ILE A 158 -11.65 16.76 2.94
N THR A 159 -11.14 16.83 4.18
CA THR A 159 -10.38 17.99 4.65
C THR A 159 -9.12 18.20 3.80
N GLN A 160 -8.34 17.14 3.59
CA GLN A 160 -7.11 17.21 2.80
C GLN A 160 -7.37 17.49 1.31
N LEU A 161 -8.44 16.94 0.74
CA LEU A 161 -8.88 17.28 -0.62
C LEU A 161 -9.24 18.76 -0.74
N SER A 162 -9.96 19.31 0.25
CA SER A 162 -10.30 20.74 0.29
C SER A 162 -9.04 21.62 0.25
N ASP A 163 -8.00 21.25 1.01
CA ASP A 163 -6.77 22.03 1.08
C ASP A 163 -5.95 21.94 -0.22
N MET A 164 -6.00 20.80 -0.93
CA MET A 164 -5.49 20.71 -2.30
C MET A 164 -6.27 21.60 -3.28
N ILE A 165 -7.60 21.63 -3.19
CA ILE A 165 -8.44 22.45 -4.09
C ILE A 165 -8.18 23.94 -3.88
N LYS A 166 -7.97 24.37 -2.63
CA LYS A 166 -7.62 25.75 -2.29
C LYS A 166 -6.20 26.15 -2.70
N GLY A 167 -5.38 25.20 -3.14
CA GLY A 167 -3.98 25.43 -3.49
C GLY A 167 -3.06 25.57 -2.27
N GLU A 168 -3.52 25.19 -1.08
CA GLU A 168 -2.70 25.18 0.13
C GLU A 168 -1.74 23.98 0.16
N LEU A 169 -2.11 22.88 -0.54
CA LEU A 169 -1.29 21.69 -0.73
C LEU A 169 -1.16 21.34 -2.21
N SER A 170 0.07 21.08 -2.67
CA SER A 170 0.32 20.62 -4.05
C SER A 170 0.24 19.11 -4.22
N HIS A 171 0.44 18.35 -3.13
CA HIS A 171 0.41 16.90 -3.10
C HIS A 171 -0.01 16.38 -1.72
N ILE A 172 -0.62 15.19 -1.69
CA ILE A 172 -0.98 14.48 -0.45
C ILE A 172 -0.61 13.00 -0.53
N ILE A 173 -0.31 12.42 0.64
CA ILE A 173 -0.18 10.97 0.79
C ILE A 173 -1.10 10.56 1.93
N VAL A 174 -2.11 9.73 1.62
CA VAL A 174 -3.15 9.36 2.59
C VAL A 174 -3.29 7.86 2.62
N ARG A 175 -3.41 7.31 3.83
CA ARG A 175 -3.81 5.92 4.02
C ARG A 175 -5.30 5.90 4.34
N THR A 176 -6.03 5.06 3.62
CA THR A 176 -7.48 4.95 3.75
C THR A 176 -7.90 3.49 3.64
N HIS A 177 -9.10 3.23 4.13
CA HIS A 177 -9.79 1.97 4.01
C HIS A 177 -10.99 2.16 3.08
N HIS A 178 -11.17 1.22 2.17
CA HIS A 178 -12.27 1.22 1.22
C HIS A 178 -12.99 -0.11 1.24
N PHE A 179 -14.23 -0.10 0.76
CA PHE A 179 -14.95 -1.33 0.47
C PHE A 179 -14.92 -1.58 -1.03
N HIS A 180 -14.45 -2.77 -1.40
CA HIS A 180 -14.71 -3.30 -2.73
C HIS A 180 -16.21 -3.46 -2.93
N ARG A 181 -16.69 -3.42 -4.18
CA ARG A 181 -18.10 -3.67 -4.54
C ARG A 181 -18.75 -4.94 -3.96
N HIS A 182 -17.94 -5.90 -3.54
CA HIS A 182 -18.39 -7.16 -2.93
C HIS A 182 -18.23 -7.18 -1.41
N ASP A 183 -18.24 -6.00 -0.77
CA ASP A 183 -18.23 -5.76 0.67
C ASP A 183 -17.02 -6.31 1.44
N TYR A 184 -15.89 -6.53 0.77
CA TYR A 184 -14.62 -6.78 1.46
C TYR A 184 -13.77 -5.51 1.56
N ARG A 185 -12.99 -5.43 2.63
CA ARG A 185 -12.13 -4.29 2.93
C ARG A 185 -10.85 -4.32 2.08
N VAL A 186 -10.48 -3.15 1.57
CA VAL A 186 -9.23 -2.89 0.87
C VAL A 186 -8.50 -1.76 1.59
N ASP A 187 -7.24 -2.00 1.95
CA ASP A 187 -6.37 -0.99 2.55
C ASP A 187 -5.56 -0.32 1.43
N CYS A 188 -5.57 1.01 1.36
CA CYS A 188 -4.98 1.77 0.26
C CYS A 188 -4.04 2.87 0.73
N VAL A 189 -3.04 3.17 -0.12
CA VAL A 189 -2.28 4.43 -0.05
C VAL A 189 -2.57 5.26 -1.30
N TRP A 190 -3.05 6.47 -1.10
CA TRP A 190 -3.37 7.44 -2.14
C TRP A 190 -2.26 8.47 -2.25
N TYR A 191 -1.70 8.63 -3.44
CA TYR A 191 -0.74 9.67 -3.80
C TYR A 191 -1.44 10.69 -4.70
N GLY A 192 -1.87 11.80 -4.11
CA GLY A 192 -2.61 12.86 -4.79
C GLY A 192 -1.73 13.98 -5.28
N SER A 193 -1.98 14.49 -6.48
CA SER A 193 -1.34 15.68 -7.07
C SER A 193 -2.39 16.61 -7.67
N ALA A 194 -2.27 17.91 -7.40
CA ALA A 194 -3.10 18.93 -8.04
C ALA A 194 -2.47 19.37 -9.37
N ILE A 195 -3.27 19.36 -10.44
CA ILE A 195 -2.86 19.77 -11.78
C ILE A 195 -3.49 21.12 -12.08
N TYR A 196 -2.65 22.09 -12.46
CA TYR A 196 -3.06 23.46 -12.77
C TYR A 196 -2.81 23.77 -14.25
N ASP A 197 -3.62 24.65 -14.81
CA ASP A 197 -3.38 25.21 -16.15
C ASP A 197 -2.29 26.31 -16.14
N GLN A 198 -2.04 26.89 -17.31
CA GLN A 198 -1.04 27.97 -17.48
C GLN A 198 -1.43 29.27 -16.76
N THR A 199 -2.69 29.42 -16.35
CA THR A 199 -3.21 30.58 -15.61
C THR A 199 -3.16 30.38 -14.09
N GLY A 200 -2.77 29.18 -13.63
CA GLY A 200 -2.76 28.79 -12.22
C GLY A 200 -4.12 28.32 -11.70
N GLN A 201 -5.09 28.07 -12.59
CA GLN A 201 -6.39 27.53 -12.21
C GLN A 201 -6.31 26.01 -12.10
N LEU A 202 -6.93 25.42 -11.06
CA LEU A 202 -6.99 23.98 -10.87
C LEU A 202 -7.77 23.34 -12.02
N THR A 203 -7.12 22.41 -12.73
CA THR A 203 -7.69 21.65 -13.85
C THR A 203 -8.20 20.30 -13.37
N SER A 204 -7.42 19.59 -12.55
CA SER A 204 -7.78 18.26 -12.06
C SER A 204 -6.97 17.84 -10.84
N LEU A 205 -7.44 16.80 -10.16
CA LEU A 205 -6.73 16.11 -9.08
C LEU A 205 -6.43 14.69 -9.52
N LEU A 206 -5.14 14.35 -9.64
CA LEU A 206 -4.69 13.02 -10.05
C LEU A 206 -4.27 12.21 -8.82
N PHE A 207 -4.78 10.99 -8.72
CA PHE A 207 -4.47 10.04 -7.66
C PHE A 207 -3.89 8.75 -8.23
N LEU A 208 -2.74 8.36 -7.67
CA LEU A 208 -2.20 7.01 -7.81
C LEU A 208 -2.50 6.22 -6.53
N ILE A 209 -3.01 5.01 -6.66
CA ILE A 209 -3.56 4.23 -5.55
C ILE A 209 -2.82 2.90 -5.48
N LEU A 210 -2.18 2.65 -4.34
CA LEU A 210 -1.51 1.40 -4.05
C LEU A 210 -2.36 0.56 -3.09
N ASP A 211 -2.74 -0.64 -3.52
CA ASP A 211 -3.30 -1.65 -2.62
C ASP A 211 -2.22 -2.18 -1.68
N ILE A 212 -2.46 -2.05 -0.38
CA ILE A 212 -1.59 -2.54 0.69
C ILE A 212 -2.28 -3.58 1.58
N THR A 213 -3.44 -4.11 1.16
CA THR A 213 -4.26 -5.05 1.96
C THR A 213 -3.47 -6.28 2.37
N GLU A 214 -2.85 -6.99 1.42
CA GLU A 214 -2.05 -8.18 1.74
C GLU A 214 -0.82 -7.84 2.59
N ARG A 215 -0.21 -6.67 2.36
CA ARG A 215 0.92 -6.22 3.16
C ARG A 215 0.52 -5.97 4.60
N THR A 216 -0.56 -5.23 4.84
CA THR A 216 -1.08 -4.96 6.18
C THR A 216 -1.52 -6.25 6.87
N ARG A 217 -2.15 -7.18 6.14
CA ARG A 217 -2.51 -8.52 6.66
C ARG A 217 -1.29 -9.32 7.10
N LEU A 218 -0.24 -9.36 6.27
CA LEU A 218 1.00 -10.06 6.60
C LEU A 218 1.75 -9.40 7.75
N GLU A 219 1.80 -8.07 7.80
CA GLU A 219 2.40 -7.32 8.92
C GLU A 219 1.64 -7.63 10.23
N ALA A 220 0.31 -7.66 10.21
CA ALA A 220 -0.50 -8.02 11.36
C ALA A 220 -0.29 -9.48 11.81
N GLU A 221 -0.21 -10.42 10.86
CA GLU A 221 0.05 -11.83 11.16
C GLU A 221 1.45 -12.04 11.73
N LEU A 222 2.47 -11.41 11.15
CA LEU A 222 3.83 -11.42 11.69
C LEU A 222 3.89 -10.82 13.09
N GLN A 223 3.19 -9.71 13.33
CA GLN A 223 3.11 -9.10 14.65
C GLN A 223 2.45 -10.06 15.65
N LYS A 224 1.33 -10.70 15.27
CA LYS A 224 0.65 -11.68 16.11
C LYS A 224 1.56 -12.86 16.44
N GLN A 225 2.26 -13.43 15.47
CA GLN A 225 3.22 -14.53 15.70
C GLN A 225 4.41 -14.08 16.55
N ALA A 226 4.84 -12.83 16.42
CA ALA A 226 5.93 -12.28 17.22
C ALA A 226 5.53 -12.06 18.68
N THR A 227 4.25 -11.79 18.97
CA THR A 227 3.78 -11.39 20.31
C THR A 227 2.88 -12.37 21.03
N THR A 228 2.30 -13.36 20.35
CA THR A 228 1.32 -14.30 20.93
C THR A 228 1.73 -15.77 20.81
N ASP A 229 1.19 -16.61 21.69
CA ASP A 229 1.28 -18.08 21.65
C ASP A 229 0.20 -18.64 20.72
N GLU A 230 0.59 -19.49 19.77
CA GLU A 230 -0.31 -19.97 18.70
C GLU A 230 -1.50 -20.78 19.21
N LEU A 231 -1.31 -21.55 20.29
CA LEU A 231 -2.35 -22.43 20.82
C LEU A 231 -3.37 -21.67 21.67
N THR A 232 -2.89 -20.80 22.56
CA THR A 232 -3.74 -20.15 23.56
C THR A 232 -4.16 -18.73 23.18
N GLY A 233 -3.48 -18.12 22.21
CA GLY A 233 -3.68 -16.70 21.83
C GLY A 233 -3.20 -15.71 22.89
N LEU A 234 -2.59 -16.17 23.98
CA LEU A 234 -2.01 -15.33 25.02
C LEU A 234 -0.72 -14.67 24.55
N VAL A 235 -0.22 -13.70 25.33
CA VAL A 235 1.10 -13.14 25.13
C VAL A 235 2.15 -14.26 25.22
N ASN A 236 3.09 -14.30 24.28
CA ASN A 236 4.19 -15.27 24.34
C ASN A 236 5.30 -14.79 25.30
N ARG A 237 6.21 -15.71 25.66
CA ARG A 237 7.35 -15.40 26.54
C ARG A 237 8.13 -14.17 26.10
N ARG A 238 8.43 -14.02 24.81
CA ARG A 238 9.27 -12.93 24.29
C ARG A 238 8.62 -11.57 24.54
N HIS A 239 7.34 -11.44 24.24
CA HIS A 239 6.62 -10.19 24.40
C HIS A 239 6.30 -9.91 25.87
N PHE A 240 6.03 -10.94 26.67
CA PHE A 240 5.91 -10.79 28.12
C PHE A 240 7.17 -10.17 28.74
N MET A 241 8.36 -10.67 28.41
CA MET A 241 9.61 -10.13 28.94
C MET A 241 9.78 -8.65 28.58
N ALA A 242 9.49 -8.27 27.33
CA ALA A 242 9.57 -6.88 26.89
C ALA A 242 8.61 -5.96 27.66
N LEU A 243 7.37 -6.38 27.86
CA LEU A 243 6.38 -5.63 28.65
C LEU A 243 6.78 -5.54 30.13
N ALA A 244 7.23 -6.65 30.70
CA ALA A 244 7.64 -6.72 32.10
C ALA A 244 8.85 -5.83 32.39
N GLU A 245 9.81 -5.71 31.46
CA GLU A 245 10.95 -4.77 31.61
C GLU A 245 10.51 -3.30 31.63
N ILE A 246 9.54 -2.94 30.76
CA ILE A 246 9.00 -1.58 30.69
C ILE A 246 8.28 -1.25 32.01
N GLU A 247 7.39 -2.14 32.45
CA GLU A 247 6.61 -1.95 33.68
C GLU A 247 7.48 -2.02 34.94
N LEU A 248 8.52 -2.85 34.98
CA LEU A 248 9.48 -2.89 36.08
C LEU A 248 10.21 -1.54 36.25
N LYS A 249 10.66 -0.94 35.14
CA LYS A 249 11.29 0.39 35.17
C LYS A 249 10.32 1.46 35.68
N ARG A 250 9.06 1.39 35.27
CA ARG A 250 7.99 2.29 35.73
C ARG A 250 7.72 2.12 37.23
N ALA A 251 7.55 0.88 37.69
CA ALA A 251 7.30 0.55 39.09
C ALA A 251 8.43 1.05 40.00
N ARG A 252 9.70 0.82 39.63
CA ARG A 252 10.86 1.35 40.37
C ARG A 252 10.87 2.88 40.43
N ARG A 253 10.61 3.55 39.30
CA ARG A 253 10.63 5.02 39.22
C ARG A 253 9.57 5.66 40.11
N PHE A 254 8.36 5.10 40.12
CA PHE A 254 7.22 5.66 40.85
C PHE A 254 6.97 5.01 42.21
N LYS A 255 7.79 4.02 42.59
CA LYS A 255 7.63 3.21 43.81
C LYS A 255 6.24 2.59 43.92
N CYS A 256 5.73 2.08 42.79
CA CYS A 256 4.46 1.39 42.74
C CYS A 256 4.66 -0.10 43.07
N PRO A 257 3.70 -0.76 43.75
CA PRO A 257 3.70 -2.20 43.90
C PRO A 257 3.76 -2.91 42.54
N PHE A 258 4.43 -4.05 42.48
CA PHE A 258 4.58 -4.82 41.26
C PHE A 258 4.81 -6.28 41.62
N ALA A 259 4.12 -7.19 40.93
CA ALA A 259 4.29 -8.61 41.15
C ALA A 259 4.35 -9.39 39.83
N ILE A 260 5.09 -10.48 39.86
CA ILE A 260 5.11 -11.50 38.82
C ILE A 260 4.69 -12.82 39.42
N VAL A 261 3.94 -13.58 38.64
CA VAL A 261 3.46 -14.91 39.04
C VAL A 261 3.87 -15.92 37.99
N SER A 262 4.55 -16.98 38.43
CA SER A 262 4.78 -18.18 37.62
C SER A 262 3.71 -19.21 37.94
N ILE A 263 3.04 -19.75 36.93
CA ILE A 263 1.90 -20.67 37.07
C ILE A 263 2.16 -21.92 36.23
N ASP A 264 1.81 -23.08 36.78
CA ASP A 264 1.89 -24.36 36.09
C ASP A 264 0.55 -25.08 36.13
N LEU A 265 0.13 -25.62 34.99
CA LEU A 265 -1.05 -26.47 34.91
C LEU A 265 -0.75 -27.86 35.49
N ASP A 266 -1.37 -28.17 36.63
CA ASP A 266 -1.07 -29.40 37.33
C ASP A 266 -1.47 -30.63 36.50
N ARG A 267 -0.55 -31.60 36.43
CA ARG A 267 -0.80 -32.92 35.84
C ARG A 267 -1.21 -32.89 34.36
N LEU A 268 -0.80 -31.88 33.58
CA LEU A 268 -1.05 -31.85 32.13
C LEU A 268 -0.57 -33.13 31.42
N LYS A 269 0.58 -33.67 31.83
CA LYS A 269 1.09 -34.95 31.31
C LYS A 269 0.09 -36.10 31.49
N TYR A 270 -0.55 -36.21 32.66
CA TYR A 270 -1.55 -37.24 32.90
C TYR A 270 -2.76 -37.07 31.98
N VAL A 271 -3.21 -35.83 31.75
CA VAL A 271 -4.31 -35.52 30.83
C VAL A 271 -3.94 -35.96 29.40
N ASN A 272 -2.72 -35.63 28.94
CA ASN A 272 -2.21 -36.03 27.63
C ASN A 272 -2.12 -37.55 27.48
N ASP A 273 -1.54 -38.23 28.46
CA ASP A 273 -1.31 -39.67 28.42
C ASP A 273 -2.64 -40.46 28.50
N THR A 274 -3.67 -39.90 29.16
CA THR A 274 -4.97 -40.56 29.36
C THR A 274 -5.99 -40.24 28.27
N TYR A 275 -6.07 -38.98 27.85
CA TYR A 275 -7.13 -38.47 26.94
C TYR A 275 -6.60 -37.98 25.59
N GLY A 276 -5.28 -38.02 25.38
CA GLY A 276 -4.60 -37.59 24.16
C GLY A 276 -4.22 -36.11 24.16
N HIS A 277 -3.33 -35.73 23.23
CA HIS A 277 -2.80 -34.38 23.14
C HIS A 277 -3.86 -33.29 22.89
N ALA A 278 -4.88 -33.58 22.09
CA ALA A 278 -5.98 -32.64 21.86
C ALA A 278 -6.73 -32.28 23.17
N ALA A 279 -6.80 -33.20 24.13
CA ALA A 279 -7.41 -32.95 25.42
C ALA A 279 -6.53 -32.06 26.31
N GLY A 280 -5.21 -32.24 26.26
CA GLY A 280 -4.28 -31.33 26.94
C GLY A 280 -4.27 -29.93 26.33
N ASP A 281 -4.35 -29.83 25.01
CA ASP A 281 -4.51 -28.54 24.31
C ASP A 281 -5.78 -27.82 24.78
N GLN A 282 -6.89 -28.56 24.90
CA GLN A 282 -8.13 -28.00 25.43
C GLN A 282 -7.99 -27.55 26.90
N ALA A 283 -7.24 -28.29 27.73
CA ALA A 283 -6.98 -27.90 29.10
C ALA A 283 -6.18 -26.59 29.19
N LEU A 284 -5.17 -26.42 28.32
CA LEU A 284 -4.37 -25.19 28.21
C LEU A 284 -5.22 -24.00 27.74
N ILE A 285 -6.07 -24.20 26.72
CA ILE A 285 -7.00 -23.18 26.23
C ILE A 285 -7.98 -22.77 27.33
N THR A 286 -8.49 -23.73 28.11
CA THR A 286 -9.44 -23.46 29.20
C THR A 286 -8.79 -22.58 30.28
N LEU A 287 -7.55 -22.89 30.68
CA LEU A 287 -6.78 -22.05 31.60
C LEU A 287 -6.55 -20.64 31.03
N ALA A 288 -6.17 -20.54 29.75
CA ALA A 288 -5.97 -19.26 29.09
C ALA A 288 -7.23 -18.38 29.13
N GLN A 289 -8.40 -18.95 28.79
CA GLN A 289 -9.69 -18.26 28.82
C GLN A 289 -10.13 -17.88 30.23
N CYS A 290 -9.85 -18.71 31.23
CA CYS A 290 -10.12 -18.36 32.63
C CYS A 290 -9.33 -17.12 33.03
N GLY A 291 -8.03 -17.10 32.75
CA GLY A 291 -7.16 -15.94 33.02
C GLY A 291 -7.66 -14.65 32.37
N GLN A 292 -8.00 -14.70 31.07
CA GLN A 292 -8.54 -13.55 30.33
C GLN A 292 -9.82 -12.97 30.94
N LYS A 293 -10.67 -13.80 31.56
CA LYS A 293 -11.92 -13.36 32.20
C LYS A 293 -11.71 -12.84 33.63
N THR A 294 -10.67 -13.30 34.32
CA THR A 294 -10.45 -13.01 35.74
C THR A 294 -9.41 -11.92 36.01
N LEU A 295 -8.45 -11.75 35.12
CA LEU A 295 -7.38 -10.75 35.25
C LEU A 295 -7.85 -9.39 34.72
N ARG A 296 -7.22 -8.31 35.18
CA ARG A 296 -7.54 -6.94 34.78
C ARG A 296 -6.97 -6.65 33.40
N GLU A 297 -7.51 -5.62 32.73
CA GLU A 297 -7.03 -5.18 31.41
C GLU A 297 -5.55 -4.77 31.41
N ILE A 298 -5.05 -4.25 32.54
CA ILE A 298 -3.64 -3.86 32.71
C ILE A 298 -2.71 -5.04 33.04
N ASP A 299 -3.25 -6.19 33.42
CA ASP A 299 -2.47 -7.37 33.77
C ASP A 299 -2.02 -8.06 32.47
N VAL A 300 -0.77 -8.55 32.42
CA VAL A 300 -0.28 -9.29 31.24
C VAL A 300 -0.35 -10.77 31.52
N TRP A 301 -1.21 -11.47 30.78
CA TRP A 301 -1.37 -12.92 30.87
C TRP A 301 -0.63 -13.62 29.71
N ALA A 302 0.34 -14.45 30.05
CA ALA A 302 1.24 -15.05 29.08
C ALA A 302 1.40 -16.56 29.24
N ARG A 303 1.72 -17.23 28.13
CA ARG A 303 2.17 -18.62 28.12
C ARG A 303 3.63 -18.69 27.69
N PHE A 304 4.45 -19.36 28.49
CA PHE A 304 5.88 -19.49 28.22
C PHE A 304 6.21 -20.71 27.36
N GLY A 305 5.35 -21.73 27.40
CA GLY A 305 5.44 -22.96 26.63
C GLY A 305 5.07 -24.17 27.50
N GLY A 306 4.71 -25.30 26.89
CA GLY A 306 4.29 -26.49 27.65
C GLY A 306 3.09 -26.20 28.55
N ASP A 307 3.22 -26.49 29.84
CA ASP A 307 2.28 -26.22 30.95
C ASP A 307 2.57 -24.91 31.71
N GLU A 308 3.56 -24.12 31.29
CA GLU A 308 4.04 -22.94 32.01
C GLU A 308 3.37 -21.64 31.52
N PHE A 309 2.83 -20.88 32.48
CA PHE A 309 2.19 -19.58 32.30
C PHE A 309 2.82 -18.55 33.23
N ALA A 310 2.70 -17.27 32.86
CA ALA A 310 3.15 -16.16 33.67
C ALA A 310 2.13 -15.02 33.70
N VAL A 311 1.99 -14.38 34.86
CA VAL A 311 1.20 -13.15 35.02
C VAL A 311 2.11 -12.01 35.42
N LEU A 312 1.96 -10.87 34.74
CA LEU A 312 2.46 -9.57 35.17
C LEU A 312 1.32 -8.83 35.86
N LEU A 313 1.55 -8.36 37.09
CA LEU A 313 0.56 -7.62 37.86
C LEU A 313 1.13 -6.24 38.22
N PRO A 314 0.98 -5.23 37.34
CA PRO A 314 1.35 -3.86 37.64
C PRO A 314 0.48 -3.31 38.78
N GLU A 315 1.09 -2.48 39.64
CA GLU A 315 0.39 -1.78 40.74
C GLU A 315 -0.32 -2.73 41.73
N ALA A 316 0.17 -3.98 41.85
CA ALA A 316 -0.40 -4.99 42.75
C ALA A 316 0.49 -5.25 43.98
N THR A 317 -0.07 -5.13 45.18
CA THR A 317 0.56 -5.62 46.41
C THR A 317 0.57 -7.14 46.47
N ARG A 318 1.28 -7.71 47.45
CA ARG A 318 1.29 -9.17 47.69
C ARG A 318 -0.11 -9.74 47.87
N GLU A 319 -0.94 -9.06 48.65
CA GLU A 319 -2.30 -9.48 48.98
C GLU A 319 -3.19 -9.42 47.74
N GLN A 320 -3.10 -8.33 46.97
CA GLN A 320 -3.84 -8.16 45.72
C GLN A 320 -3.43 -9.17 44.65
N ALA A 321 -2.13 -9.45 44.56
CA ALA A 321 -1.61 -10.48 43.67
C ALA A 321 -2.13 -11.86 44.09
N HIS A 322 -2.09 -12.19 45.37
CA HIS A 322 -2.62 -13.44 45.88
C HIS A 322 -4.12 -13.59 45.58
N GLU A 323 -4.93 -12.57 45.86
CA GLU A 323 -6.37 -12.57 45.59
C GLU A 323 -6.68 -12.74 44.10
N ALA A 324 -5.92 -12.09 43.22
CA ALA A 324 -6.11 -12.20 41.77
C ALA A 324 -5.85 -13.63 41.27
N ILE A 325 -4.79 -14.27 41.76
CA ILE A 325 -4.46 -15.65 41.38
C ILE A 325 -5.42 -16.65 42.04
N GLU A 326 -5.85 -16.39 43.27
CA GLU A 326 -6.84 -17.22 43.93
C GLU A 326 -8.18 -17.21 43.16
N ARG A 327 -8.62 -16.05 42.68
CA ARG A 327 -9.79 -15.92 41.81
C ARG A 327 -9.64 -16.71 40.51
N LEU A 328 -8.46 -16.69 39.90
CA LEU A 328 -8.15 -17.51 38.71
C LEU A 328 -8.26 -19.01 39.04
N CYS A 329 -7.68 -19.46 40.16
CA CYS A 329 -7.76 -20.85 40.61
C CYS A 329 -9.23 -21.31 40.81
N TYR A 330 -10.05 -20.49 41.47
CA TYR A 330 -11.47 -20.78 41.66
C TYR A 330 -12.23 -20.85 40.33
N ALA A 331 -11.98 -19.90 39.42
CA ALA A 331 -12.62 -19.89 38.10
C ALA A 331 -12.26 -21.14 37.29
N LEU A 332 -10.99 -21.56 37.34
CA LEU A 332 -10.54 -22.78 36.66
C LEU A 332 -11.17 -24.04 37.26
N ALA A 333 -11.18 -24.17 38.59
CA ALA A 333 -11.80 -25.31 39.26
C ALA A 333 -13.30 -25.41 38.95
N GLY A 334 -13.99 -24.28 38.78
CA GLY A 334 -15.40 -24.21 38.39
C GLY A 334 -15.67 -24.46 36.89
N SER A 335 -14.64 -24.42 36.03
CA SER A 335 -14.78 -24.56 34.57
C SER A 335 -14.87 -26.01 34.06
N SER A 336 -14.84 -26.99 34.98
CA SER A 336 -14.90 -28.46 34.78
C SER A 336 -14.96 -28.93 33.32
N LEU A 337 -13.87 -29.54 32.84
CA LEU A 337 -13.73 -29.90 31.44
C LEU A 337 -14.27 -31.31 31.19
N MET A 338 -15.24 -31.44 30.27
CA MET A 338 -15.72 -32.74 29.81
C MET A 338 -14.77 -33.29 28.74
N LEU A 339 -14.05 -34.37 29.07
CA LEU A 339 -13.11 -35.05 28.18
C LEU A 339 -13.53 -36.51 28.01
N SER A 340 -13.89 -36.93 26.80
CA SER A 340 -14.22 -38.34 26.49
C SER A 340 -15.24 -39.00 27.45
N ASN A 341 -16.21 -38.21 27.94
CA ASN A 341 -17.25 -38.55 28.94
C ASN A 341 -16.84 -38.50 30.42
N ASP A 342 -15.60 -38.16 30.74
CA ASP A 342 -15.15 -37.92 32.12
C ASP A 342 -15.12 -36.43 32.45
N LEU A 343 -15.53 -36.09 33.68
CA LEU A 343 -15.42 -34.74 34.21
C LEU A 343 -14.03 -34.54 34.82
N VAL A 344 -13.19 -33.76 34.16
CA VAL A 344 -11.82 -33.49 34.61
C VAL A 344 -11.76 -32.10 35.25
N ILE A 345 -11.36 -32.07 36.52
CA ILE A 345 -11.10 -30.84 37.25
C ILE A 345 -9.64 -30.45 37.02
N LEU A 346 -9.44 -29.25 36.49
CA LEU A 346 -8.12 -28.68 36.28
C LEU A 346 -7.71 -27.87 37.51
N THR A 347 -6.44 -28.00 37.92
CA THR A 347 -5.85 -27.22 39.00
C THR A 347 -4.53 -26.62 38.55
N VAL A 348 -4.10 -25.55 39.20
CA VAL A 348 -2.80 -24.94 38.94
C VAL A 348 -2.01 -24.80 40.23
N SER A 349 -0.69 -24.88 40.10
CA SER A 349 0.24 -24.43 41.13
C SER A 349 0.77 -23.06 40.74
N ALA A 350 0.89 -22.13 41.70
CA ALA A 350 1.35 -20.77 41.42
C ALA A 350 2.40 -20.30 42.42
N GLY A 351 3.41 -19.59 41.93
CA GLY A 351 4.44 -18.91 42.70
C GLY A 351 4.39 -17.41 42.46
N ILE A 352 4.13 -16.63 43.50
CA ILE A 352 4.05 -15.16 43.44
C ILE A 352 5.35 -14.55 43.97
N ALA A 353 5.95 -13.64 43.21
CA ALA A 353 7.03 -12.79 43.70
C ALA A 353 6.67 -11.32 43.52
N CYS A 354 6.76 -10.55 44.61
CA CYS A 354 6.61 -9.09 44.58
C CYS A 354 7.98 -8.44 44.44
N LEU A 355 8.05 -7.32 43.73
CA LEU A 355 9.24 -6.48 43.62
C LEU A 355 9.72 -6.05 45.01
N ILE A 356 11.00 -6.25 45.27
CA ILE A 356 11.70 -5.75 46.46
C ILE A 356 12.88 -4.88 46.04
N ASP A 357 13.40 -4.07 46.95
CA ASP A 357 14.50 -3.14 46.66
C ASP A 357 15.80 -3.87 46.24
N ASP A 358 15.98 -5.12 46.70
CA ASP A 358 17.14 -5.96 46.39
C ASP A 358 17.08 -6.62 45.00
N ASP A 359 15.95 -6.58 44.29
CA ASP A 359 15.92 -7.11 42.92
C ASP A 359 16.68 -6.14 42.00
N GLU A 360 17.77 -6.59 41.39
CA GLU A 360 18.52 -5.81 40.40
C GLU A 360 17.91 -5.94 39.01
N SER A 361 17.29 -7.10 38.71
CA SER A 361 16.76 -7.44 37.38
C SER A 361 15.40 -8.15 37.39
N LEU A 362 14.76 -8.17 36.22
CA LEU A 362 13.53 -8.95 36.00
C LEU A 362 13.77 -10.46 36.19
N ASP A 363 14.94 -10.96 35.80
CA ASP A 363 15.29 -12.38 35.88
C ASP A 363 15.37 -12.87 37.33
N GLU A 364 15.83 -12.04 38.27
CA GLU A 364 15.85 -12.37 39.70
C GLU A 364 14.44 -12.47 40.28
N LEU A 365 13.57 -11.55 39.92
CA LEU A 365 12.17 -11.56 40.32
C LEU A 365 11.44 -12.81 39.79
N LEU A 366 11.64 -13.14 38.50
CA LEU A 366 11.13 -14.38 37.90
C LEU A 366 11.66 -15.62 38.61
N LYS A 367 12.96 -15.66 38.90
CA LYS A 367 13.58 -16.77 39.64
C LYS A 367 12.96 -16.95 41.03
N ARG A 368 12.60 -15.88 41.73
CA ARG A 368 11.89 -15.96 43.01
C ARG A 368 10.46 -16.48 42.85
N ALA A 369 9.77 -16.11 41.77
CA ALA A 369 8.45 -16.64 41.43
C ALA A 369 8.53 -18.15 41.13
N ASP A 370 9.50 -18.58 40.33
CA ASP A 370 9.73 -20.00 40.00
C ASP A 370 10.09 -20.84 41.23
N GLN A 371 10.91 -20.30 42.14
CA GLN A 371 11.20 -20.97 43.41
C GLN A 371 9.95 -21.12 44.28
N ALA A 372 9.07 -20.12 44.31
CA ALA A 372 7.81 -20.22 45.02
C ALA A 372 6.87 -21.26 44.36
N LEU A 373 6.80 -21.28 43.03
CA LEU A 373 6.07 -22.29 42.26
C LEU A 373 6.58 -23.71 42.54
N TYR A 374 7.91 -23.88 42.59
CA TYR A 374 8.51 -25.16 42.95
C TYR A 374 8.08 -25.62 44.36
N ARG A 375 8.05 -24.71 45.34
CA ARG A 375 7.51 -25.02 46.68
C ARG A 375 6.04 -25.41 46.63
N ALA A 376 5.23 -24.75 45.81
CA ALA A 376 3.81 -25.09 45.64
C ALA A 376 3.64 -26.52 45.09
N LYS A 377 4.42 -26.87 44.05
CA LYS A 377 4.43 -28.24 43.50
C LYS A 377 4.87 -29.27 44.53
N ALA A 378 5.90 -28.97 45.33
CA ALA A 378 6.41 -29.86 46.38
C ALA A 378 5.43 -30.01 47.56
N ALA A 379 4.61 -29.00 47.84
CA ALA A 379 3.60 -29.02 48.91
C ALA A 379 2.34 -29.83 48.56
N GLY A 380 2.25 -30.43 47.37
CA GLY A 380 1.13 -31.26 46.95
C GLY A 380 0.35 -30.72 45.75
N ARG A 381 0.79 -29.61 45.13
CA ARG A 381 0.12 -28.92 44.01
C ARG A 381 -1.21 -28.25 44.41
N ASN A 382 -1.94 -27.66 43.45
CA ASN A 382 -3.19 -26.93 43.67
C ASN A 382 -3.10 -25.90 44.81
N CYS A 383 -2.02 -25.12 44.83
CA CYS A 383 -1.81 -24.11 45.85
C CYS A 383 -0.97 -22.95 45.34
N ILE A 384 -1.09 -21.83 46.06
CA ILE A 384 -0.36 -20.59 45.80
C ILE A 384 0.71 -20.46 46.88
N GLN A 385 1.93 -20.13 46.47
CA GLN A 385 3.04 -19.83 47.38
C GLN A 385 3.59 -18.45 47.05
N CYS A 386 3.81 -17.63 48.07
CA CYS A 386 4.51 -16.36 47.92
C CYS A 386 6.03 -16.56 48.12
N SER A 387 6.85 -15.78 47.42
CA SER A 387 8.27 -15.67 47.73
C SER A 387 8.41 -15.05 49.13
N ALA A 388 9.31 -15.60 49.95
CA ALA A 388 9.65 -14.96 51.22
C ALA A 388 10.16 -13.53 50.95
N SER A 389 9.69 -12.55 51.73
CA SER A 389 10.46 -11.32 51.91
C SER A 389 11.70 -11.71 52.72
N ILE A 390 12.90 -11.34 52.26
CA ILE A 390 14.10 -11.46 53.08
C ILE A 390 13.97 -10.51 54.27
#